data_AF-A0AAN8YAQ7-F1
#
_entry.id   AF-A0AAN8YAQ7-F1
#
_cell.length_a   1.000
_cell.length_b   1.000
_cell.length_c   1.000
_cell.angle_alpha   90.00
_cell.angle_beta   90.00
_cell.angle_gamma   90.00
#
_symmetry.space_group_name_H-M   'P 1'
#
loop_
_entity.id
_entity.type
_entity.pdbx_description
1 polymer ?
#
loop_
_entity_poly.entity_id
_entity_poly.type
_entity_poly.pdbx_seq_one_letter_code
_entity_poly.pdbx_strand_id
1 'polypeptide(L)'
;MDVKGKTKDNPKARMNIKEYCRKKELWLQELQNGKIVKPKASFSFTLDEKREIIQWVKNLRMPEGYASNLGKRADMNEGKLIDLCSGKLLESSLDRMEENILVTTTKLEKIFPCGFFDVMEHLPIHLVQEARL
;
A
#
# COMPACT_ATOMS: atom_id res chain seq x y z
N MET A 1 11.64 -5.27 4.95
CA MET A 1 10.76 -6.11 4.10
C MET A 1 11.59 -6.93 3.10
N ASP A 2 12.78 -7.40 3.46
CA ASP A 2 13.62 -8.19 2.54
C ASP A 2 13.66 -9.64 2.98
N VAL A 3 12.59 -10.38 2.64
CA VAL A 3 12.68 -11.84 2.61
C VAL A 3 13.28 -12.20 1.25
N LYS A 4 14.48 -12.80 1.27
CA LYS A 4 15.23 -13.17 0.07
C LYS A 4 14.34 -14.00 -0.86
N GLY A 5 14.11 -13.49 -2.07
CA GLY A 5 13.27 -14.14 -3.10
C GLY A 5 11.75 -13.91 -3.00
N LYS A 6 11.24 -13.16 -2.00
CA LYS A 6 9.80 -12.88 -1.83
C LYS A 6 9.45 -11.39 -1.75
N THR A 7 10.43 -10.51 -1.93
CA THR A 7 10.19 -9.07 -1.87
C THR A 7 9.49 -8.57 -3.13
N LYS A 8 8.36 -7.87 -2.96
CA LYS A 8 7.68 -7.12 -4.04
C LYS A 8 8.37 -5.78 -4.33
N ASP A 9 9.42 -5.44 -3.60
CA ASP A 9 10.27 -4.29 -3.86
C ASP A 9 11.24 -4.62 -5.01
N ASN A 10 10.75 -4.58 -6.25
CA ASN A 10 11.56 -4.71 -7.45
C ASN A 10 11.85 -3.32 -8.07
N PRO A 11 12.84 -3.18 -8.99
CA PRO A 11 13.16 -1.88 -9.59
C PRO A 11 11.97 -1.17 -10.23
N LYS A 12 11.05 -1.92 -10.87
CA LYS A 12 9.83 -1.38 -11.47
C LYS A 12 8.92 -0.76 -10.39
N ALA A 13 8.66 -1.48 -9.30
CA ALA A 13 7.89 -0.97 -8.15
C ALA A 13 8.56 0.25 -7.49
N ARG A 14 9.90 0.32 -7.52
CA ARG A 14 10.67 1.45 -6.99
C ARG A 14 10.59 2.70 -7.87
N MET A 15 10.24 2.58 -9.16
CA MET A 15 10.03 3.75 -10.03
C MET A 15 8.85 4.61 -9.57
N ASN A 16 7.82 4.02 -8.96
CA ASN A 16 6.69 4.75 -8.37
C ASN A 16 7.13 5.75 -7.29
N ILE A 17 8.28 5.53 -6.63
CA ILE A 17 8.81 6.49 -5.65
C ILE A 17 9.20 7.80 -6.34
N LYS A 18 9.65 7.76 -7.59
CA LYS A 18 9.95 8.98 -8.35
C LYS A 18 8.69 9.78 -8.68
N GLU A 19 7.60 9.08 -8.90
CA GLU A 19 6.30 9.65 -9.29
C GLU A 19 5.52 10.19 -8.09
N TYR A 20 5.41 9.41 -7.00
CA TYR A 20 4.53 9.72 -5.87
C TYR A 20 5.28 10.21 -4.62
N CYS A 21 6.60 9.99 -4.51
CA CYS A 21 7.35 10.34 -3.30
C CYS A 21 8.31 11.52 -3.55
N ARG A 22 8.18 12.57 -2.73
CA ARG A 22 9.00 13.78 -2.81
C ARG A 22 10.46 13.59 -2.35
N LYS A 23 10.85 12.38 -1.90
CA LYS A 23 12.19 12.07 -1.38
C LYS A 23 13.14 11.62 -2.49
N LYS A 24 13.75 12.61 -3.15
CA LYS A 24 14.68 12.42 -4.28
C LYS A 24 15.90 11.56 -3.92
N GLU A 25 16.32 11.62 -2.66
CA GLU A 25 17.44 10.84 -2.12
C GLU A 25 17.18 9.32 -2.12
N LEU A 26 15.92 8.88 -2.26
CA LEU A 26 15.53 7.47 -2.30
C LEU A 26 15.31 6.91 -3.71
N TRP A 27 15.47 7.75 -4.74
CA TRP A 27 15.30 7.36 -6.14
C TRP A 27 16.35 6.33 -6.55
N LEU A 28 16.00 5.44 -7.48
CA LEU A 28 16.98 4.50 -8.04
C LEU A 28 18.14 5.27 -8.68
N GLN A 29 19.37 4.81 -8.43
CA GLN A 29 20.57 5.38 -9.01
C GLN A 29 21.22 4.36 -9.93
N GLU A 30 21.67 4.80 -11.09
CA GLU A 30 22.44 3.98 -12.01
C GLU A 30 23.93 4.30 -11.82
N LEU A 31 24.71 3.27 -11.50
CA LEU A 31 26.15 3.37 -11.39
C LEU A 31 26.79 3.38 -12.79
N GLN A 32 28.04 3.83 -12.88
CA GLN A 32 28.81 3.91 -14.14
C GLN A 32 28.93 2.57 -14.89
N ASN A 33 28.76 1.45 -14.21
CA ASN A 33 28.79 0.11 -14.77
C ASN A 33 27.39 -0.42 -15.18
N GLY A 34 26.37 0.44 -15.24
CA GLY A 34 24.98 0.09 -15.55
C GLY A 34 24.24 -0.62 -14.42
N LYS A 35 24.85 -0.78 -13.24
CA LYS A 35 24.19 -1.41 -12.09
C LYS A 35 23.23 -0.43 -11.42
N ILE A 36 21.96 -0.83 -11.35
CA ILE A 36 20.94 -0.10 -10.59
C ILE A 36 21.13 -0.39 -9.10
N VAL A 37 21.27 0.66 -8.29
CA VAL A 37 21.32 0.59 -6.83
C VAL A 37 20.12 1.29 -6.19
N LYS A 38 19.71 0.74 -5.04
CA LYS A 38 18.65 1.30 -4.20
C LYS A 38 19.30 2.06 -3.04
N PRO A 39 19.17 3.39 -2.97
CA PRO A 39 19.70 4.15 -1.85
C PRO A 39 19.05 3.75 -0.53
N LYS A 40 19.85 3.67 0.54
CA LYS A 40 19.35 3.42 1.89
C LYS A 40 18.68 4.68 2.42
N ALA A 41 17.60 4.51 3.19
CA ALA A 41 16.97 5.64 3.88
C ALA A 41 17.92 6.26 4.93
N SER A 42 17.79 7.56 5.15
CA SER A 42 18.61 8.34 6.11
C SER A 42 18.48 7.86 7.55
N PHE A 43 17.41 7.14 7.87
CA PHE A 43 17.21 6.43 9.12
C PHE A 43 16.48 5.11 8.86
N SER A 44 16.63 4.17 9.79
CA SER A 44 15.89 2.90 9.78
C SER A 44 15.52 2.52 11.20
N PHE A 45 14.27 2.11 11.41
CA PHE A 45 13.83 1.60 12.70
C PHE A 45 14.54 0.31 13.08
N THR A 46 14.88 0.22 14.37
CA THR A 46 15.25 -1.01 15.07
C THR A 46 14.06 -1.99 15.09
N LEU A 47 14.30 -3.23 15.52
CA LEU A 47 13.22 -4.22 15.60
C LEU A 47 12.17 -3.84 16.65
N ASP A 48 12.59 -3.27 17.79
CA ASP A 48 11.67 -2.91 18.86
C ASP A 48 10.82 -1.69 18.48
N GLU A 49 11.39 -0.67 17.85
CA GLU A 49 10.61 0.45 17.29
C GLU A 49 9.61 -0.04 16.23
N LYS A 50 9.99 -1.01 15.39
CA LYS A 50 9.04 -1.64 14.45
C LYS A 50 7.90 -2.34 15.16
N ARG A 51 8.18 -3.04 16.26
CA ARG A 51 7.15 -3.73 17.04
C ARG A 51 6.15 -2.78 17.64
N GLU A 52 6.56 -1.59 18.08
CA GLU A 52 5.63 -0.56 18.55
C GLU A 52 4.64 -0.14 17.45
N ILE A 53 5.15 0.11 16.24
CA ILE A 53 4.33 0.46 15.07
C ILE A 53 3.37 -0.69 14.73
N ILE A 54 3.86 -1.93 14.68
CA ILE A 54 3.03 -3.09 14.33
C ILE A 54 2.00 -3.40 15.42
N GLN A 55 2.35 -3.19 16.70
CA GLN A 55 1.41 -3.29 17.81
C GLN A 55 0.29 -2.26 17.68
N TRP A 56 0.61 -1.03 17.26
CA TRP A 56 -0.40 -0.02 16.96
C TRP A 56 -1.32 -0.48 15.80
N VAL A 57 -0.76 -0.97 14.68
CA VAL A 57 -1.57 -1.52 13.57
C VAL A 57 -2.44 -2.69 14.00
N LYS A 58 -1.94 -3.56 14.90
CA LYS A 58 -2.68 -4.71 15.43
C LYS A 58 -3.97 -4.31 16.15
N ASN A 59 -3.92 -3.16 16.82
CA ASN A 59 -5.05 -2.62 17.58
C ASN A 59 -5.89 -1.63 16.77
N LEU A 60 -5.43 -1.22 15.59
CA LEU A 60 -6.16 -0.35 14.70
C LEU A 60 -7.52 -0.98 14.33
N ARG A 61 -8.59 -0.21 14.52
CA ARG A 61 -9.95 -0.55 14.11
C ARG A 61 -10.36 0.44 13.05
N MET A 62 -10.70 -0.07 11.87
CA MET A 62 -11.26 0.72 10.78
C MET A 62 -12.77 0.59 10.81
N PRO A 63 -13.52 1.60 10.31
CA PRO A 63 -14.96 1.47 10.10
C PRO A 63 -15.29 0.22 9.27
N GLU A 64 -16.45 -0.37 9.55
CA GLU A 64 -16.92 -1.55 8.84
C GLU A 64 -17.03 -1.25 7.33
N GLY A 65 -16.46 -2.14 6.51
CA GLY A 65 -16.43 -2.00 5.05
C GLY A 65 -15.25 -1.20 4.48
N TYR A 66 -14.51 -0.41 5.28
CA TYR A 66 -13.39 0.38 4.77
C TYR A 66 -12.16 -0.47 4.44
N ALA A 67 -11.74 -1.31 5.39
CA ALA A 67 -10.60 -2.20 5.20
C ALA A 67 -10.79 -3.49 5.98
N SER A 68 -10.23 -4.58 5.45
CA SER A 68 -10.11 -5.82 6.22
C SER A 68 -9.28 -5.59 7.48
N ASN A 69 -9.49 -6.40 8.53
CA ASN A 69 -8.78 -6.26 9.79
C ASN A 69 -7.25 -6.40 9.59
N LEU A 70 -6.56 -5.26 9.54
CA LEU A 70 -5.12 -5.16 9.34
C LEU A 70 -4.33 -5.82 10.47
N GLY A 71 -4.91 -5.94 11.67
CA GLY A 71 -4.27 -6.64 12.77
C GLY A 71 -4.09 -8.14 12.54
N LYS A 72 -4.89 -8.76 11.67
CA LYS A 72 -4.64 -10.15 11.20
C LYS A 72 -3.40 -10.26 10.33
N ARG A 73 -2.89 -9.14 9.82
CA ARG A 73 -1.73 -9.03 8.93
C ARG A 73 -0.48 -8.55 9.66
N ALA A 74 -0.54 -8.37 10.99
CA ALA A 74 0.57 -7.93 11.82
C ALA A 74 1.45 -9.10 12.28
N ASP A 75 2.73 -9.09 11.87
CA ASP A 75 3.76 -10.00 12.33
C ASP A 75 4.65 -9.31 13.38
N MET A 76 4.43 -9.66 14.65
CA MET A 76 5.15 -9.11 15.80
C MET A 76 6.59 -9.63 15.93
N ASN A 77 6.89 -10.78 15.36
CA ASN A 77 8.22 -11.38 15.47
C ASN A 77 9.20 -10.63 14.58
N GLU A 78 8.80 -10.39 13.34
CA GLU A 78 9.62 -9.66 12.36
C GLU A 78 9.35 -8.15 12.34
N GLY A 79 8.34 -7.65 13.06
CA GLY A 79 7.98 -6.24 13.07
C GLY A 79 7.57 -5.74 11.69
N LYS A 80 6.72 -6.50 10.99
CA LYS A 80 6.25 -6.18 9.63
C LYS A 80 4.76 -6.50 9.43
N LEU A 81 4.20 -5.99 8.35
CA LEU A 81 2.91 -6.45 7.83
C LEU A 81 3.13 -7.52 6.76
N ILE A 82 2.31 -8.55 6.77
CA ILE A 82 2.34 -9.68 5.83
C ILE A 82 1.09 -9.71 4.97
N ASP A 83 1.20 -10.17 3.73
CA ASP A 83 0.07 -10.46 2.84
C ASP A 83 -0.96 -9.31 2.66
N LEU A 84 -0.50 -8.05 2.72
CA LEU A 84 -1.32 -6.89 2.40
C LEU A 84 -1.68 -6.81 0.91
N CYS A 85 -0.77 -7.28 0.05
CA CYS A 85 -0.95 -7.26 -1.38
C CYS A 85 -1.05 -8.69 -1.89
N SER A 86 -2.11 -9.02 -2.64
CA SER A 86 -2.19 -10.31 -3.34
C SER A 86 -1.10 -10.42 -4.42
N GLY A 87 -0.46 -11.58 -4.54
CA GLY A 87 0.50 -11.87 -5.62
C GLY A 87 -0.16 -12.17 -6.97
N LYS A 88 -1.48 -12.37 -6.96
CA LYS A 88 -2.31 -12.60 -8.13
C LYS A 88 -3.52 -11.67 -8.04
N LEU A 89 -3.73 -10.86 -9.06
CA LEU A 89 -5.03 -10.23 -9.26
C LEU A 89 -5.90 -11.29 -9.95
N LEU A 90 -6.98 -11.67 -9.27
CA LEU A 90 -8.00 -12.54 -9.84
C LEU A 90 -9.13 -11.65 -10.32
N GLU A 91 -9.70 -11.95 -11.49
CA GLU A 91 -10.82 -11.19 -12.05
C GLU A 91 -11.98 -11.09 -11.04
N SER A 92 -12.31 -12.22 -10.39
CA SER A 92 -13.33 -12.26 -9.33
C SER A 92 -13.03 -11.37 -8.12
N SER A 93 -11.75 -11.04 -7.88
CA SER A 93 -11.38 -10.07 -6.85
C SER A 93 -11.54 -8.64 -7.32
N LEU A 94 -11.31 -8.35 -8.61
CA LEU A 94 -11.59 -7.04 -9.22
C LEU A 94 -13.10 -6.78 -9.28
N ASP A 95 -13.91 -7.77 -9.67
CA ASP A 95 -15.38 -7.69 -9.65
C ASP A 95 -15.90 -7.30 -8.27
N ARG A 96 -15.41 -8.00 -7.23
CA ARG A 96 -15.77 -7.70 -5.85
C ARG A 96 -15.26 -6.34 -5.39
N MET A 97 -14.10 -5.89 -5.86
CA MET A 97 -13.58 -4.56 -5.54
C MET A 97 -14.43 -3.47 -6.19
N GLU A 98 -14.84 -3.64 -7.45
CA GLU A 98 -15.77 -2.76 -8.16
C GLU A 98 -17.13 -2.66 -7.47
N GLU A 99 -17.70 -3.80 -7.05
CA GLU A 99 -18.98 -3.80 -6.32
C GLU A 99 -18.85 -3.07 -4.98
N ASN A 100 -17.81 -3.39 -4.20
CA ASN A 100 -17.64 -2.80 -2.87
C ASN A 100 -17.23 -1.32 -2.92
N ILE A 101 -16.43 -0.89 -3.89
CA ILE A 101 -16.01 0.51 -3.96
C ILE A 101 -17.20 1.41 -4.28
N LEU A 102 -18.08 1.01 -5.21
CA LEU A 102 -19.31 1.75 -5.51
C LEU A 102 -20.23 1.87 -4.29
N VAL A 103 -20.44 0.76 -3.57
CA VAL A 103 -21.25 0.75 -2.34
C VAL A 103 -20.63 1.61 -1.25
N THR A 104 -19.30 1.59 -1.11
CA THR A 104 -18.57 2.34 -0.08
C THR A 104 -18.59 3.83 -0.38
N THR A 105 -18.27 4.26 -1.61
CA THR A 105 -18.32 5.66 -2.02
C THR A 105 -19.73 6.23 -1.86
N THR A 106 -20.78 5.49 -2.29
CA THR A 106 -22.19 5.91 -2.10
C THR A 106 -22.56 6.09 -0.62
N LYS A 107 -22.05 5.22 0.27
CA LYS A 107 -22.28 5.35 1.72
C LYS A 107 -21.55 6.55 2.30
N LEU A 108 -20.32 6.81 1.86
CA LEU A 108 -19.55 7.96 2.30
C LEU A 108 -20.20 9.27 1.84
N GLU A 109 -20.68 9.35 0.60
CA GLU A 109 -21.38 10.52 0.04
C GLU A 109 -22.63 10.91 0.83
N LYS A 110 -23.26 9.95 1.50
CA LYS A 110 -24.41 10.20 2.38
C LYS A 110 -24.04 10.73 3.76
N ILE A 111 -22.78 10.57 4.17
CA ILE A 111 -22.29 10.90 5.53
C ILE A 111 -21.52 12.24 5.52
N PHE A 112 -20.72 12.49 4.48
CA PHE A 112 -19.87 13.67 4.41
C PHE A 112 -20.41 14.72 3.42
N PRO A 113 -20.19 16.03 3.65
CA PRO A 113 -20.62 17.09 2.73
C PRO A 113 -19.97 16.93 1.35
N CYS A 114 -20.59 17.45 0.28
CA CYS A 114 -20.05 17.36 -1.08
C CYS A 114 -18.61 17.90 -1.23
N GLY A 115 -18.17 18.82 -0.37
CA GLY A 115 -16.80 19.32 -0.35
C GLY A 115 -15.75 18.34 0.20
N PHE A 116 -16.17 17.19 0.71
CA PHE A 116 -15.30 16.11 1.19
C PHE A 116 -14.98 15.07 0.10
N PHE A 117 -15.71 15.08 -1.03
CA PHE A 117 -15.44 14.21 -2.17
C PHE A 117 -14.76 15.03 -3.26
N ASP A 118 -13.43 15.02 -3.26
CA ASP A 118 -12.63 15.48 -4.37
C ASP A 118 -12.33 14.31 -5.34
N VAL A 119 -11.56 14.58 -6.40
CA VAL A 119 -11.23 13.57 -7.44
C VAL A 119 -10.50 12.35 -6.85
N MET A 120 -9.86 12.50 -5.69
CA MET A 120 -9.12 11.42 -5.01
C MET A 120 -10.04 10.36 -4.42
N GLU A 121 -11.30 10.67 -4.05
CA GLU A 121 -12.27 9.65 -3.60
C GLU A 121 -12.81 8.78 -4.75
N HIS A 122 -12.74 9.28 -6.00
CA HIS A 122 -13.10 8.51 -7.19
C HIS A 122 -11.90 7.76 -7.81
N LEU A 123 -10.66 8.13 -7.45
CA LEU A 123 -9.44 7.46 -7.92
C LEU A 123 -9.46 5.94 -7.67
N PRO A 124 -9.91 5.41 -6.51
CA PRO A 124 -10.02 3.97 -6.31
C PRO A 124 -10.97 3.26 -7.29
N ILE A 125 -12.00 3.95 -7.81
CA ILE A 125 -12.93 3.39 -8.81
C ILE A 125 -12.17 3.18 -10.13
N HIS A 126 -11.40 4.18 -10.57
CA HIS A 126 -10.61 4.11 -11.79
C HIS A 126 -9.46 3.10 -11.68
N LEU A 127 -8.82 2.98 -10.51
CA LEU A 127 -7.74 2.02 -10.29
C LEU A 127 -8.18 0.56 -10.47
N VAL A 128 -9.44 0.20 -10.17
CA VAL A 128 -9.94 -1.16 -10.43
C VAL A 128 -10.12 -1.39 -11.93
N GLN A 129 -10.60 -0.38 -12.66
CA GLN A 129 -10.77 -0.45 -14.11
C GLN A 129 -9.43 -0.51 -14.84
N GLU A 130 -8.46 0.30 -14.41
CA GLU A 130 -7.09 0.27 -14.96
C GLU A 130 -6.37 -1.05 -14.65
N ALA A 131 -6.65 -1.68 -13.51
CA ALA A 131 -6.05 -2.97 -13.17
C ALA A 131 -6.50 -4.13 -14.09
N ARG A 132 -7.54 -3.93 -14.91
CA ARG A 132 -8.01 -4.88 -15.93
C ARG A 132 -7.34 -4.70 -17.31
N LEU A 133 -6.61 -3.60 -17.53
CA LEU A 133 -5.88 -3.31 -18.78
C LEU A 133 -4.50 -3.98 -18.80
#